data_AF-M8ATI1-F1
#
_entry.id   AF-M8ATI1-F1
#
_cell.length_a   1.000
_cell.length_b   1.000
_cell.length_c   1.000
_cell.angle_alpha   90.00
_cell.angle_beta   90.00
_cell.angle_gamma   90.00
#
_symmetry.space_group_name_H-M   'P 1'
#
loop_
_entity.id
_entity.type
_entity.pdbx_description
1 polymer ?
#
loop_
_entity_poly.entity_id
_entity_poly.type
_entity_poly.pdbx_seq_one_letter_code
_entity_poly.pdbx_strand_id
1 'polypeptide(L)'
;MEGGTRLLAVLLLAAGFLLHGGSSSPPPEPVICTRGGGTSNCTVTNTPEDGLRSACAWDPRVRGPFYYNSAFSVALSRAPAFVADMQRLRDLDPGAFCAGLDVRVGVLIRYIKASSACLGKAEDSVDFDLVYYRSRTAGGKPRAHADAADEIEQMALRKYGGLPHWGKNRNSAFDGAIARYPKAGEFLRVKEKYDPDGLFSSEWSDQVLSVNGGSPSIVGTRCAIEGLCVCSDDSHCAPEQGYLCRPGKGYTEARVCSVLRAQ
;
A
#
# COMPACT_ATOMS: atom_id res chain seq x y z
N MET A 1 -53.19 -16.40 3.01
CA MET A 1 -52.81 -15.89 4.34
C MET A 1 -51.29 -15.85 4.43
N GLU A 2 -50.64 -15.02 3.61
CA GLU A 2 -49.16 -14.95 3.49
C GLU A 2 -48.62 -13.51 3.23
N GLY A 3 -49.51 -12.52 3.09
CA GLY A 3 -49.13 -11.13 2.81
C GLY A 3 -48.94 -10.22 4.02
N GLY A 4 -49.55 -10.55 5.17
CA GLY A 4 -49.52 -9.69 6.37
C GLY A 4 -48.19 -9.75 7.14
N THR A 5 -47.52 -10.91 7.13
CA THR A 5 -46.30 -11.14 7.92
C THR A 5 -45.06 -10.47 7.31
N ARG A 6 -45.03 -10.29 5.98
CA ARG A 6 -43.90 -9.63 5.29
C ARG A 6 -43.92 -8.11 5.42
N LEU A 7 -45.09 -7.47 5.47
CA LEU A 7 -45.20 -6.03 5.62
C LEU A 7 -44.81 -5.55 7.04
N LEU A 8 -45.13 -6.36 8.06
CA LEU A 8 -44.75 -6.08 9.45
C LEU A 8 -43.23 -6.20 9.67
N ALA A 9 -42.57 -7.15 9.01
CA ALA A 9 -41.12 -7.33 9.09
C ALA A 9 -40.35 -6.17 8.45
N VAL A 10 -40.84 -5.62 7.33
CA VAL A 10 -40.21 -4.49 6.63
C VAL A 10 -40.37 -3.19 7.41
N LEU A 11 -41.51 -2.96 8.07
CA LEU A 11 -41.75 -1.79 8.91
C LEU A 11 -40.91 -1.79 10.20
N LEU A 12 -40.67 -2.96 10.80
CA LEU A 12 -39.81 -3.09 11.99
C LEU A 12 -38.32 -2.86 11.67
N LEU A 13 -37.86 -3.29 10.48
CA LEU A 13 -36.50 -3.02 10.00
C LEU A 13 -36.26 -1.54 9.66
N ALA A 14 -37.26 -0.85 9.13
CA ALA A 14 -37.18 0.59 8.83
C ALA A 14 -37.21 1.45 10.11
N ALA A 15 -37.97 1.06 11.13
CA ALA A 15 -37.99 1.76 12.43
C ALA A 15 -36.67 1.61 13.20
N GLY A 16 -35.97 0.47 13.06
CA GLY A 16 -34.66 0.26 13.70
C GLY A 16 -33.54 1.15 13.16
N PHE A 17 -33.62 1.56 11.90
CA PHE A 17 -32.64 2.46 11.26
C PHE A 17 -32.88 3.95 11.60
N LEU A 18 -34.11 4.33 11.95
CA LEU A 18 -34.47 5.73 12.22
C LEU A 18 -34.40 6.13 13.71
N LEU A 19 -34.23 5.17 14.62
CA LEU A 19 -34.07 5.43 16.06
C LEU A 19 -32.62 5.48 16.53
N HIS A 20 -31.65 5.18 15.67
CA HIS A 20 -30.24 5.47 15.94
C HIS A 20 -29.94 6.90 15.52
N GLY A 21 -30.47 7.85 16.30
CA GLY A 21 -29.94 9.21 16.31
C GLY A 21 -28.44 9.11 16.58
N GLY A 22 -27.65 9.31 15.54
CA GLY A 22 -26.20 9.37 15.62
C GLY A 22 -25.82 10.56 16.48
N SER A 23 -25.74 10.33 17.80
CA SER A 23 -24.97 11.15 18.70
C SER A 23 -23.52 11.08 18.23
N SER A 24 -23.03 12.16 17.63
CA SER A 24 -21.62 12.38 17.30
C SER A 24 -20.74 12.60 18.55
N SER A 25 -21.26 12.33 19.74
CA SER A 25 -20.46 12.25 20.96
C SER A 25 -19.86 10.85 21.06
N PRO A 26 -18.53 10.72 21.24
CA PRO A 26 -17.90 9.43 21.51
C PRO A 26 -18.57 8.79 22.75
N PRO A 27 -18.72 7.45 22.77
CA PRO A 27 -19.24 6.77 23.94
C PRO A 27 -18.41 7.15 25.19
N PRO A 28 -19.06 7.23 26.37
CA PRO A 28 -18.44 7.72 27.60
C PRO A 28 -17.19 6.93 28.05
N GLU A 29 -16.94 5.77 27.45
CA GLU A 29 -15.65 5.09 27.51
C GLU A 29 -15.10 4.85 26.09
N PRO A 30 -13.79 5.02 25.85
CA PRO A 30 -12.71 5.17 26.84
C PRO A 30 -12.28 6.63 27.09
N VAL A 31 -13.07 7.63 26.68
CA VAL A 31 -12.64 9.03 26.73
C VAL A 31 -13.24 9.72 27.96
N ILE A 32 -12.46 9.83 29.04
CA ILE A 32 -12.87 10.54 30.25
C ILE A 32 -12.26 11.94 30.25
N CYS A 33 -13.12 12.96 30.23
CA CYS A 33 -12.72 14.36 30.33
C CYS A 33 -12.75 14.83 31.78
N THR A 34 -11.66 15.47 32.23
CA THR A 34 -11.41 15.78 33.66
C THR A 34 -12.26 16.92 34.24
N ARG A 35 -13.16 17.56 33.47
CA ARG A 35 -14.05 18.61 33.98
C ARG A 35 -15.49 18.43 33.51
N GLY A 36 -16.41 18.48 34.50
CA GLY A 36 -17.84 18.20 34.40
C GLY A 36 -18.51 18.73 33.15
N GLY A 37 -18.69 17.83 32.18
CA GLY A 37 -19.46 18.06 30.95
C GLY A 37 -18.70 18.61 29.74
N GLY A 38 -17.37 18.76 29.78
CA GLY A 38 -16.60 19.44 28.72
C GLY A 38 -15.82 18.51 27.77
N THR A 39 -15.80 18.86 26.48
CA THR A 39 -15.08 18.22 25.35
C THR A 39 -13.56 18.45 25.34
N SER A 40 -12.95 18.72 26.49
CA SER A 40 -11.55 19.15 26.61
C SER A 40 -10.85 18.49 27.80
N ASN A 41 -9.54 18.28 27.69
CA ASN A 41 -8.71 17.65 28.72
C ASN A 41 -9.15 16.21 29.05
N CYS A 42 -9.27 15.42 27.98
CA CYS A 42 -9.74 14.04 28.01
C CYS A 42 -8.58 13.06 27.92
N THR A 43 -8.62 12.05 28.77
CA THR A 43 -7.67 10.94 28.76
C THR A 43 -8.39 9.74 28.15
N VAL A 44 -7.72 9.06 27.21
CA VAL A 44 -8.13 7.70 26.84
C VAL A 44 -7.76 6.82 28.03
N THR A 45 -8.71 6.57 28.91
CA THR A 45 -8.50 5.57 29.97
C THR A 45 -8.39 4.23 29.27
N ASN A 46 -7.25 3.56 29.45
CA ASN A 46 -7.09 2.18 29.01
C ASN A 46 -8.36 1.42 29.41
N THR A 47 -9.11 0.96 28.41
CA THR A 47 -10.20 0.00 28.61
C THR A 47 -9.68 -1.09 29.55
N PRO A 48 -10.51 -1.65 30.45
CA PRO A 48 -10.10 -2.79 31.29
C PRO A 48 -9.32 -3.79 30.43
N GLU A 49 -8.16 -4.25 30.88
CA GLU A 49 -7.35 -5.20 30.11
C GLU A 49 -8.20 -6.44 29.81
N ASP A 50 -8.72 -6.51 28.58
CA ASP A 50 -9.67 -7.54 28.15
C ASP A 50 -8.95 -8.74 27.51
N GLY A 51 -7.64 -8.82 27.69
CA GLY A 51 -6.79 -9.81 27.04
C GLY A 51 -6.68 -9.61 25.52
N LEU A 52 -6.66 -8.35 25.05
CA LEU A 52 -6.58 -7.96 23.63
C LEU A 52 -7.83 -8.32 22.81
N ARG A 53 -8.98 -8.54 23.44
CA ARG A 53 -10.23 -8.90 22.74
C ARG A 53 -10.77 -7.76 21.88
N SER A 54 -10.57 -6.51 22.31
CA SER A 54 -10.88 -5.29 21.57
C SER A 54 -9.69 -4.75 20.75
N ALA A 55 -8.54 -5.41 20.80
CA ALA A 55 -7.38 -4.98 20.04
C ALA A 55 -7.66 -5.13 18.53
N CYS A 56 -7.18 -4.16 17.76
CA CYS A 56 -7.30 -4.22 16.30
C CYS A 56 -6.53 -5.43 15.76
N ALA A 57 -6.96 -5.99 14.63
CA ALA A 57 -6.29 -7.14 14.01
C ALA A 57 -4.82 -6.85 13.60
N TRP A 58 -4.44 -5.58 13.48
CA TRP A 58 -3.07 -5.12 13.21
C TRP A 58 -2.28 -4.76 14.47
N ASP A 59 -2.84 -4.93 15.67
CA ASP A 59 -2.09 -4.79 16.91
C ASP A 59 -0.92 -5.79 16.91
N PRO A 60 0.34 -5.35 17.14
CA PRO A 60 1.50 -6.23 17.03
C PRO A 60 1.50 -7.38 18.05
N ARG A 61 0.75 -7.24 19.15
CA ARG A 61 0.58 -8.27 20.19
C ARG A 61 -0.42 -9.35 19.79
N VAL A 62 -1.30 -9.05 18.83
CA VAL A 62 -2.24 -10.02 18.25
C VAL A 62 -1.56 -10.75 17.10
N ARG A 63 -1.73 -12.07 17.04
CA ARG A 63 -1.26 -12.87 15.90
C ARG A 63 -2.19 -12.74 14.69
N GLY A 64 -2.47 -11.49 14.31
CA GLY A 64 -3.31 -11.15 13.18
C GLY A 64 -2.57 -11.18 11.84
N PRO A 65 -3.27 -10.84 10.75
CA PRO A 65 -2.71 -10.79 9.40
C PRO A 65 -1.45 -9.91 9.34
N PHE A 66 -0.42 -10.39 8.65
CA PHE A 66 0.79 -9.63 8.39
C PHE A 66 1.09 -9.71 6.90
N TYR A 67 1.02 -8.56 6.24
CA TYR A 67 1.10 -8.44 4.80
C TYR A 67 1.72 -7.09 4.44
N TYR A 68 2.18 -7.00 3.21
CA TYR A 68 2.47 -5.72 2.58
C TYR A 68 1.36 -5.39 1.59
N ASN A 69 1.21 -4.10 1.34
CA ASN A 69 0.31 -3.58 0.33
C ASN A 69 1.13 -2.62 -0.54
N SER A 70 1.50 -3.03 -1.75
CA SER A 70 2.03 -2.09 -2.75
C SER A 70 0.87 -1.46 -3.48
N ALA A 71 0.88 -0.14 -3.66
CA ALA A 71 -0.14 0.52 -4.44
C ALA A 71 0.47 1.50 -5.44
N PHE A 72 -0.16 1.68 -6.59
CA PHE A 72 0.33 2.64 -7.57
C PHE A 72 -0.82 3.13 -8.44
N SER A 73 -0.61 4.29 -9.03
CA SER A 73 -1.59 4.96 -9.87
C SER A 73 -1.13 4.94 -11.31
N VAL A 74 -2.00 4.53 -12.22
CA VAL A 74 -1.79 4.67 -13.66
C VAL A 74 -2.82 5.65 -14.20
N ALA A 75 -2.40 6.57 -15.07
CA ALA A 75 -3.30 7.49 -15.76
C ALA A 75 -4.47 6.74 -16.40
N LEU A 76 -5.69 7.27 -16.28
CA LEU A 76 -6.89 6.62 -16.80
C LEU A 76 -6.78 6.34 -18.32
N SER A 77 -6.12 7.23 -19.06
CA SER A 77 -5.80 7.09 -20.49
C SER A 77 -4.94 5.87 -20.82
N ARG A 78 -4.12 5.40 -19.88
CA ARG A 78 -3.18 4.27 -20.03
C ARG A 78 -3.63 3.00 -19.31
N ALA A 79 -4.60 3.11 -18.40
CA ALA A 79 -5.05 2.01 -17.56
C ALA A 79 -5.52 0.77 -18.34
N PRO A 80 -6.27 0.87 -19.46
CA PRO A 80 -6.67 -0.32 -20.23
C PRO A 80 -5.48 -1.13 -20.76
N ALA A 81 -4.45 -0.46 -21.27
CA ALA A 81 -3.24 -1.11 -21.77
C ALA A 81 -2.45 -1.78 -20.64
N PHE A 82 -2.33 -1.10 -19.50
CA PHE A 82 -1.70 -1.67 -18.31
C PHE A 82 -2.44 -2.92 -17.80
N VAL A 83 -3.77 -2.88 -17.71
CA VAL A 83 -4.59 -4.03 -17.32
C VAL A 83 -4.40 -5.19 -18.30
N ALA A 84 -4.32 -4.93 -19.61
CA ALA A 84 -4.08 -5.96 -20.61
C ALA A 84 -2.69 -6.62 -20.48
N ASP A 85 -1.64 -5.86 -20.11
CA ASP A 85 -0.33 -6.45 -19.81
C ASP A 85 -0.36 -7.26 -18.51
N MET A 86 -1.04 -6.78 -17.46
CA MET A 86 -1.21 -7.51 -16.20
C MET A 86 -1.95 -8.84 -16.41
N GLN A 87 -2.99 -8.84 -17.25
CA GLN A 87 -3.72 -10.05 -17.66
C GLN A 87 -2.82 -11.02 -18.43
N ARG A 88 -1.99 -10.52 -19.36
CA ARG A 88 -1.00 -11.36 -20.06
C ARG A 88 0.00 -11.98 -19.10
N LEU A 89 0.51 -11.23 -18.12
CA LEU A 89 1.39 -11.78 -17.08
C LEU A 89 0.69 -12.85 -16.23
N ARG A 90 -0.59 -12.64 -15.89
CA ARG A 90 -1.41 -13.66 -15.22
C ARG A 90 -1.54 -14.92 -16.07
N ASP A 91 -1.76 -14.78 -17.37
CA ASP A 91 -1.97 -15.93 -18.25
C ASP A 91 -0.69 -16.77 -18.44
N LEU A 92 0.50 -16.16 -18.25
CA LEU A 92 1.78 -16.87 -18.23
C LEU A 92 2.02 -17.69 -16.95
N ASP A 93 1.50 -17.24 -15.81
CA ASP A 93 1.64 -17.94 -14.51
C ASP A 93 0.41 -17.74 -13.61
N PRO A 94 -0.74 -18.40 -13.93
CA PRO A 94 -1.97 -18.21 -13.17
C PRO A 94 -1.80 -18.59 -11.70
N GLY A 95 -0.95 -19.58 -11.41
CA GLY A 95 -0.62 -20.03 -10.06
C GLY A 95 0.04 -18.92 -9.23
N ALA A 96 0.91 -18.10 -9.84
CA ALA A 96 1.54 -16.97 -9.15
C ALA A 96 0.53 -15.90 -8.73
N PHE A 97 -0.52 -15.66 -9.51
CA PHE A 97 -1.57 -14.71 -9.13
C PHE A 97 -2.49 -15.27 -8.05
N CYS A 98 -2.82 -16.57 -8.13
CA CYS A 98 -3.67 -17.23 -7.14
C CYS A 98 -2.98 -17.40 -5.77
N ALA A 99 -1.67 -17.65 -5.75
CA ALA A 99 -0.93 -17.91 -4.51
C ALA A 99 -0.11 -16.70 -4.02
N GLY A 100 0.26 -15.77 -4.91
CA GLY A 100 1.10 -14.61 -4.60
C GLY A 100 0.35 -13.37 -4.14
N LEU A 101 -0.89 -13.20 -4.58
CA LEU A 101 -1.76 -12.10 -4.16
C LEU A 101 -2.76 -12.61 -3.11
N ASP A 102 -3.17 -11.74 -2.18
CA ASP A 102 -4.15 -12.09 -1.16
C ASP A 102 -5.45 -12.53 -1.86
N VAL A 103 -5.86 -13.76 -1.61
CA VAL A 103 -7.03 -14.38 -2.26
C VAL A 103 -8.37 -13.73 -1.90
N ARG A 104 -8.43 -12.93 -0.83
CA ARG A 104 -9.67 -12.24 -0.41
C ARG A 104 -9.81 -10.88 -1.07
N VAL A 105 -8.70 -10.16 -1.23
CA VAL A 105 -8.69 -8.79 -1.79
C VAL A 105 -8.33 -8.79 -3.28
N GLY A 106 -7.45 -9.69 -3.71
CA GLY A 106 -6.90 -9.72 -5.06
C GLY A 106 -6.17 -8.43 -5.40
N VAL A 107 -6.43 -7.91 -6.61
CA VAL A 107 -6.02 -6.57 -7.02
C VAL A 107 -7.21 -5.62 -6.78
N LEU A 108 -7.09 -4.72 -5.81
CA LEU A 108 -8.12 -3.72 -5.57
C LEU A 108 -7.91 -2.53 -6.52
N ILE A 109 -8.95 -2.21 -7.29
CA ILE A 109 -8.92 -1.18 -8.34
C ILE A 109 -9.86 -0.03 -7.96
N ARG A 110 -9.37 1.20 -7.97
CA ARG A 110 -10.11 2.40 -7.54
C ARG A 110 -9.88 3.56 -8.50
N TYR A 111 -10.90 4.36 -8.78
CA TYR A 111 -10.78 5.55 -9.62
C TYR A 111 -10.50 6.78 -8.77
N ILE A 112 -9.56 7.62 -9.21
CA ILE A 112 -9.17 8.84 -8.52
C ILE A 112 -9.17 10.00 -9.50
N LYS A 113 -9.80 11.11 -9.11
CA LYS A 113 -9.81 12.35 -9.88
C LYS A 113 -8.47 13.08 -9.82
N ALA A 114 -8.18 13.82 -10.88
CA ALA A 114 -7.07 14.78 -10.90
C ALA A 114 -7.14 15.74 -9.69
N SER A 115 -5.98 16.14 -9.20
CA SER A 115 -5.81 17.01 -8.03
C SER A 115 -4.84 18.14 -8.35
N SER A 116 -5.10 19.31 -7.77
CA SER A 116 -4.22 20.48 -7.84
C SER A 116 -3.09 20.48 -6.79
N ALA A 117 -3.07 19.49 -5.89
CA ALA A 117 -2.03 19.34 -4.87
C ALA A 117 -0.67 19.07 -5.50
N CYS A 118 0.42 19.60 -4.90
CA CYS A 118 1.75 19.55 -5.52
C CYS A 118 2.29 18.13 -5.73
N LEU A 119 2.03 17.25 -4.75
CA LEU A 119 2.35 15.82 -4.81
C LEU A 119 1.10 14.95 -5.11
N GLY A 120 0.08 15.57 -5.71
CA GLY A 120 -1.14 14.91 -6.15
C GLY A 120 -1.03 14.34 -7.57
N LYS A 121 -2.08 13.63 -8.00
CA LYS A 121 -2.21 13.11 -9.36
C LYS A 121 -2.65 14.23 -10.30
N ALA A 122 -1.87 14.53 -11.33
CA ALA A 122 -2.17 15.63 -12.26
C ALA A 122 -3.33 15.34 -13.23
N GLU A 123 -3.68 14.06 -13.42
CA GLU A 123 -4.74 13.59 -14.31
C GLU A 123 -5.60 12.53 -13.62
N ASP A 124 -6.82 12.34 -14.13
CA ASP A 124 -7.70 11.24 -13.69
C ASP A 124 -6.94 9.92 -13.82
N SER A 125 -6.94 9.12 -12.77
CA SER A 125 -6.08 7.96 -12.60
C SER A 125 -6.86 6.78 -12.04
N VAL A 126 -6.31 5.58 -12.25
CA VAL A 126 -6.75 4.35 -11.61
C VAL A 126 -5.67 3.90 -10.64
N ASP A 127 -6.04 3.75 -9.37
CA ASP A 127 -5.20 3.17 -8.33
C ASP A 127 -5.38 1.66 -8.30
N PHE A 128 -4.27 0.95 -8.24
CA PHE A 128 -4.18 -0.49 -8.09
C PHE A 128 -3.46 -0.80 -6.79
N ASP A 129 -4.07 -1.64 -5.95
CA ASP A 129 -3.51 -2.11 -4.70
C ASP A 129 -3.26 -3.62 -4.81
N LEU A 130 -2.03 -4.02 -4.50
CA LEU A 130 -1.58 -5.41 -4.44
C LEU A 130 -1.30 -5.77 -2.99
N VAL A 131 -2.20 -6.54 -2.38
CA VAL A 131 -1.99 -7.11 -1.05
C VAL A 131 -1.33 -8.47 -1.22
N TYR A 132 -0.24 -8.71 -0.50
CA TYR A 132 0.48 -9.98 -0.57
C TYR A 132 1.11 -10.35 0.76
N TYR A 133 1.27 -11.65 0.99
CA TYR A 133 1.75 -12.18 2.24
C TYR A 133 3.16 -11.67 2.59
N ARG A 134 3.36 -11.33 3.86
CA ARG A 134 4.68 -11.02 4.43
C ARG A 134 4.94 -11.96 5.61
N SER A 135 6.05 -12.70 5.55
CA SER A 135 6.53 -13.47 6.70
C SER A 135 6.95 -12.53 7.84
N ARG A 136 6.71 -12.92 9.09
CA ARG A 136 7.21 -12.20 10.28
C ARG A 136 8.73 -12.38 10.48
N THR A 137 9.33 -13.39 9.86
CA THR A 137 10.78 -13.57 9.86
C THR A 137 11.39 -12.66 8.79
N ALA A 138 11.88 -11.49 9.21
CA ALA A 138 12.53 -10.54 8.32
C ALA A 138 13.81 -11.12 7.69
N GLY A 139 14.07 -10.79 6.42
CA GLY A 139 15.29 -11.15 5.69
C GLY A 139 15.57 -12.64 5.46
N GLY A 140 14.71 -13.53 5.96
CA GLY A 140 14.98 -14.97 6.02
C GLY A 140 14.57 -15.74 4.78
N LYS A 141 13.44 -15.39 4.15
CA LYS A 141 12.93 -16.06 2.95
C LYS A 141 12.23 -15.06 2.03
N PRO A 142 12.42 -15.14 0.69
CA PRO A 142 11.62 -14.38 -0.25
C PRO A 142 10.13 -14.65 -0.08
N ARG A 143 9.30 -13.65 -0.39
CA ARG A 143 7.84 -13.82 -0.39
C ARG A 143 7.45 -14.79 -1.50
N ALA A 144 6.42 -15.61 -1.26
CA ALA A 144 5.88 -16.49 -2.30
C ALA A 144 5.44 -15.65 -3.51
N HIS A 145 5.92 -16.01 -4.70
CA HIS A 145 5.61 -15.31 -5.95
C HIS A 145 5.89 -13.79 -5.92
N ALA A 146 6.94 -13.38 -5.19
CA ALA A 146 7.40 -12.00 -5.16
C ALA A 146 7.64 -11.44 -6.57
N ASP A 147 8.11 -12.30 -7.48
CA ASP A 147 8.37 -11.99 -8.88
C ASP A 147 7.17 -11.37 -9.59
N ALA A 148 5.97 -11.95 -9.42
CA ALA A 148 4.77 -11.43 -10.07
C ALA A 148 4.38 -10.04 -9.54
N ALA A 149 4.35 -9.84 -8.21
CA ALA A 149 3.97 -8.56 -7.62
C ALA A 149 5.00 -7.45 -7.94
N ASP A 150 6.28 -7.78 -7.88
CA ASP A 150 7.38 -6.84 -8.13
C ASP A 150 7.48 -6.49 -9.63
N GLU A 151 7.13 -7.43 -10.52
CA GLU A 151 7.04 -7.17 -11.96
C GLU A 151 5.86 -6.25 -12.30
N ILE A 152 4.69 -6.46 -11.69
CA ILE A 152 3.52 -5.57 -11.90
C ILE A 152 3.83 -4.15 -11.42
N GLU A 153 4.44 -4.01 -10.23
CA GLU A 153 4.82 -2.70 -9.68
C GLU A 153 5.83 -2.01 -10.60
N GLN A 154 6.89 -2.71 -11.03
CA GLN A 154 7.88 -2.15 -11.97
C GLN A 154 7.27 -1.81 -13.32
N MET A 155 6.35 -2.62 -13.84
CA MET A 155 5.66 -2.34 -15.10
C MET A 155 4.80 -1.08 -14.99
N ALA A 156 4.00 -0.95 -13.94
CA ALA A 156 3.17 0.22 -13.72
C ALA A 156 4.03 1.50 -13.62
N LEU A 157 5.09 1.45 -12.82
CA LEU A 157 5.96 2.59 -12.61
C LEU A 157 6.82 2.86 -13.85
N ARG A 158 7.58 1.90 -14.38
CA ARG A 158 8.59 2.17 -15.42
C ARG A 158 8.01 2.25 -16.83
N LYS A 159 7.08 1.36 -17.18
CA LYS A 159 6.47 1.33 -18.54
C LYS A 159 5.32 2.31 -18.69
N TYR A 160 4.48 2.46 -17.66
CA TYR A 160 3.25 3.24 -17.74
C TYR A 160 3.33 4.62 -17.06
N GLY A 161 4.51 5.00 -16.57
CA GLY A 161 4.72 6.29 -15.90
C GLY A 161 3.89 6.46 -14.64
N GLY A 162 3.54 5.36 -13.98
CA GLY A 162 2.68 5.39 -12.80
C GLY A 162 3.32 6.09 -11.60
N LEU A 163 2.51 6.39 -10.59
CA LEU A 163 2.96 7.03 -9.35
C LEU A 163 2.88 6.04 -8.19
N PRO A 164 3.94 5.87 -7.38
CA PRO A 164 3.86 5.06 -6.18
C PRO A 164 2.96 5.73 -5.14
N HIS A 165 2.27 4.94 -4.32
CA HIS A 165 1.50 5.45 -3.22
C HIS A 165 2.39 5.76 -2.00
N TRP A 166 2.40 7.02 -1.58
CA TRP A 166 3.26 7.56 -0.51
C TRP A 166 3.28 6.74 0.79
N GLY A 167 2.15 6.20 1.23
CA GLY A 167 2.04 5.43 2.49
C GLY A 167 2.06 3.91 2.35
N LYS A 168 2.36 3.35 1.17
CA LYS A 168 2.21 1.91 0.90
C LYS A 168 3.43 1.25 0.28
N ASN A 169 4.08 1.93 -0.67
CA ASN A 169 5.22 1.35 -1.37
C ASN A 169 6.51 1.42 -0.54
N ARG A 170 7.50 0.69 -1.05
CA ARG A 170 8.83 0.57 -0.45
C ARG A 170 9.85 1.40 -1.23
N ASN A 171 11.04 1.54 -0.69
CA ASN A 171 12.10 2.43 -1.17
C ASN A 171 12.33 2.37 -2.69
N SER A 172 12.41 1.17 -3.26
CA SER A 172 12.68 0.98 -4.69
C SER A 172 11.63 1.62 -5.62
N ALA A 173 10.40 1.78 -5.16
CA ALA A 173 9.32 2.41 -5.93
C ALA A 173 9.43 3.94 -5.98
N PHE A 174 10.12 4.54 -5.01
CA PHE A 174 10.30 6.00 -4.92
C PHE A 174 11.53 6.51 -5.65
N ASP A 175 12.40 5.62 -6.13
CA ASP A 175 13.61 5.99 -6.86
C ASP A 175 13.26 6.75 -8.16
N GLY A 176 13.62 8.03 -8.20
CA GLY A 176 13.27 8.95 -9.29
C GLY A 176 11.78 9.29 -9.41
N ALA A 177 10.94 8.90 -8.44
CA ALA A 177 9.49 9.11 -8.53
C ALA A 177 9.09 10.58 -8.51
N ILE A 178 9.84 11.44 -7.81
CA ILE A 178 9.52 12.86 -7.66
C ILE A 178 9.50 13.60 -9.01
N ALA A 179 10.32 13.17 -9.97
CA ALA A 179 10.38 13.76 -11.32
C ALA A 179 9.05 13.64 -12.11
N ARG A 180 8.14 12.77 -11.65
CA ARG A 180 6.83 12.53 -12.28
C ARG A 180 5.72 13.42 -11.75
N TYR A 181 6.00 14.21 -10.71
CA TYR A 181 5.06 15.18 -10.16
C TYR A 181 5.32 16.56 -10.78
N PRO A 182 4.42 17.08 -11.66
CA PRO A 182 4.67 18.34 -12.37
C PRO A 182 4.89 19.55 -11.47
N LYS A 183 4.33 19.49 -10.26
CA LYS A 183 4.40 20.54 -9.24
C LYS A 183 5.41 20.24 -8.12
N ALA A 184 6.33 19.30 -8.31
CA ALA A 184 7.37 18.97 -7.32
C ALA A 184 8.22 20.19 -6.94
N GLY A 185 8.59 21.04 -7.91
CA GLY A 185 9.34 22.27 -7.62
C GLY A 185 8.57 23.26 -6.74
N GLU A 186 7.26 23.39 -6.93
CA GLU A 186 6.40 24.21 -6.06
C GLU A 186 6.34 23.63 -4.65
N PHE A 187 6.22 22.31 -4.52
CA PHE A 187 6.28 21.63 -3.22
C PHE A 187 7.57 21.94 -2.48
N LEU A 188 8.72 21.83 -3.14
CA LEU A 188 10.03 22.11 -2.54
C LEU A 188 10.15 23.58 -2.08
N ARG A 189 9.65 24.54 -2.88
CA ARG A 189 9.63 25.96 -2.48
C ARG A 189 8.74 26.21 -1.26
N VAL A 190 7.58 25.55 -1.18
CA VAL A 190 6.69 25.64 -0.02
C VAL A 190 7.36 25.01 1.20
N LYS A 191 7.95 23.82 1.05
CA LYS A 191 8.70 23.15 2.11
C LYS A 191 9.77 24.07 2.69
N GLU A 192 10.63 24.65 1.84
CA GLU A 192 11.73 25.51 2.30
C GLU A 192 11.23 26.80 2.96
N LYS A 193 10.11 27.35 2.51
CA LYS A 193 9.49 28.54 3.14
C LYS A 193 8.98 28.25 4.56
N TYR A 194 8.37 27.07 4.79
CA TYR A 194 7.69 26.75 6.05
C TYR A 194 8.52 25.88 7.01
N ASP A 195 9.57 25.24 6.51
CA ASP A 195 10.51 24.41 7.27
C ASP A 195 11.96 24.71 6.85
N PRO A 196 12.45 25.95 7.05
CA PRO A 196 13.79 26.36 6.62
C PRO A 196 14.92 25.62 7.36
N ASP A 197 14.66 25.20 8.59
CA ASP A 197 15.62 24.46 9.42
C ASP A 197 15.52 22.94 9.21
N GLY A 198 14.58 22.46 8.39
CA GLY A 198 14.42 21.03 8.09
C GLY A 198 13.95 20.19 9.27
N LEU A 199 13.20 20.76 10.22
CA LEU A 199 12.67 20.07 11.41
C LEU A 199 11.79 18.88 11.06
N PHE A 200 11.10 18.92 9.92
CA PHE A 200 10.25 17.84 9.43
C PHE A 200 10.90 17.00 8.34
N SER A 201 12.21 17.16 8.15
CA SER A 201 12.99 16.47 7.13
C SER A 201 13.79 15.33 7.74
N SER A 202 14.10 14.34 6.92
CA SER A 202 14.90 13.18 7.24
C SER A 202 15.74 12.80 6.02
N GLU A 203 16.79 12.01 6.23
CA GLU A 203 17.59 11.47 5.13
C GLU A 203 16.71 10.81 4.05
N TRP A 204 15.73 10.02 4.49
CA TRP A 204 14.81 9.33 3.58
C TRP A 204 13.92 10.30 2.80
N SER A 205 13.30 11.28 3.46
CA SER A 205 12.45 12.25 2.76
C SER A 205 13.23 13.07 1.74
N ASP A 206 14.48 13.43 2.07
CA ASP A 206 15.34 14.21 1.19
C ASP A 206 15.81 13.40 -0.02
N GLN A 207 16.06 12.10 0.15
CA GLN A 207 16.33 11.17 -0.96
C GLN A 207 15.13 11.03 -1.88
N VAL A 208 13.94 10.77 -1.32
CA VAL A 208 12.69 10.61 -2.09
C VAL A 208 12.32 11.89 -2.84
N LEU A 209 12.55 13.05 -2.25
CA LEU A 209 12.30 14.36 -2.86
C LEU A 209 13.47 14.86 -3.72
N SER A 210 14.57 14.10 -3.80
CA SER A 210 15.79 14.44 -4.53
C SER A 210 16.39 15.80 -4.15
N VAL A 211 16.31 16.18 -2.87
CA VAL A 211 16.84 17.46 -2.36
C VAL A 211 18.37 17.50 -2.43
N ASN A 212 19.04 16.39 -2.11
CA ASN A 212 20.51 16.30 -2.01
C ASN A 212 21.15 15.31 -3.00
N GLY A 213 20.43 14.91 -4.06
CA GLY A 213 20.97 14.02 -5.09
C GLY A 213 21.18 12.56 -4.67
N GLY A 214 20.56 12.11 -3.57
CA GLY A 214 20.57 10.71 -3.13
C GLY A 214 19.44 9.88 -3.75
N SER A 215 19.53 8.56 -3.58
CA SER A 215 18.46 7.62 -3.95
C SER A 215 17.83 7.03 -2.69
N PRO A 216 16.50 6.85 -2.64
CA PRO A 216 15.87 6.12 -1.54
C PRO A 216 16.20 4.63 -1.59
N SER A 217 16.68 4.10 -2.72
CA SER A 217 17.03 2.68 -2.85
C SER A 217 18.20 2.30 -1.94
N ILE A 218 18.01 1.26 -1.12
CA ILE A 218 19.05 0.73 -0.23
C ILE A 218 19.59 -0.56 -0.86
N VAL A 219 20.80 -0.49 -1.42
CA VAL A 219 21.44 -1.61 -2.11
C VAL A 219 22.30 -2.42 -1.13
N GLY A 220 22.14 -3.74 -1.15
CA GLY A 220 22.89 -4.67 -0.33
C GLY A 220 22.38 -6.10 -0.45
N THR A 221 23.01 -7.02 0.27
CA THR A 221 22.59 -8.42 0.31
C THR A 221 21.11 -8.52 0.69
N ARG A 222 20.34 -9.28 -0.11
CA ARG A 222 18.89 -9.49 0.07
C ARG A 222 18.02 -8.21 0.01
N CYS A 223 18.51 -7.10 -0.54
CA CYS A 223 17.71 -5.87 -0.58
C CYS A 223 16.42 -5.99 -1.42
N ALA A 224 16.44 -6.76 -2.51
CA ALA A 224 15.30 -6.85 -3.43
C ALA A 224 14.15 -7.68 -2.85
N ILE A 225 14.44 -8.70 -2.04
CA ILE A 225 13.39 -9.52 -1.40
C ILE A 225 12.61 -8.70 -0.34
N GLU A 226 13.23 -7.65 0.18
CA GLU A 226 12.63 -6.66 1.08
C GLU A 226 12.03 -5.45 0.33
N GLY A 227 12.17 -5.36 -1.00
CA GLY A 227 11.68 -4.23 -1.81
C GLY A 227 12.47 -2.93 -1.61
N LEU A 228 13.68 -3.03 -1.06
CA LEU A 228 14.55 -1.90 -0.80
C LEU A 228 15.32 -1.45 -2.05
N CYS A 229 15.54 -2.36 -2.99
CA CYS A 229 16.20 -2.12 -4.26
C CYS A 229 15.50 -2.93 -5.39
N VAL A 230 15.69 -2.52 -6.63
CA VAL A 230 15.48 -3.42 -7.78
C VAL A 230 16.73 -4.28 -7.95
N CYS A 231 16.58 -5.59 -8.16
CA CYS A 231 17.74 -6.47 -8.22
C CYS A 231 18.60 -6.19 -9.47
N SER A 232 19.92 -6.23 -9.30
CA SER A 232 20.91 -6.18 -10.39
C SER A 232 21.94 -7.30 -10.27
N ASP A 233 22.14 -7.80 -9.06
CA ASP A 233 23.00 -8.94 -8.72
C ASP A 233 22.20 -10.03 -8.02
N ASP A 234 22.62 -11.29 -8.17
CA ASP A 234 21.93 -12.43 -7.56
C ASP A 234 21.94 -12.36 -6.03
N SER A 235 22.95 -11.75 -5.40
CA SER A 235 23.02 -11.54 -3.94
C SER A 235 21.86 -10.70 -3.38
N HIS A 236 21.17 -9.91 -4.21
CA HIS A 236 19.98 -9.15 -3.80
C HIS A 236 18.75 -10.06 -3.59
N CYS A 237 18.79 -11.31 -4.08
CA CYS A 237 17.63 -12.19 -4.18
C CYS A 237 17.62 -13.42 -3.26
N ALA A 238 18.63 -13.63 -2.41
CA ALA A 238 18.84 -14.86 -1.62
C ALA A 238 19.20 -16.09 -2.49
N PRO A 239 20.35 -16.05 -3.20
CA PRO A 239 20.78 -17.10 -4.11
C PRO A 239 21.01 -18.45 -3.43
N GLU A 240 21.41 -18.45 -2.16
CA GLU A 240 21.55 -19.64 -1.32
C GLU A 240 20.23 -20.40 -1.08
N GLN A 241 19.09 -19.78 -1.42
CA GLN A 241 17.76 -20.38 -1.38
C GLN A 241 17.19 -20.64 -2.79
N GLY A 242 18.02 -20.50 -3.83
CA GLY A 242 17.66 -20.74 -5.22
C GLY A 242 16.99 -19.56 -5.93
N TYR A 243 16.90 -18.39 -5.30
CA TYR A 243 16.31 -17.19 -5.89
C TYR A 243 17.38 -16.28 -6.49
N LEU A 244 17.23 -15.99 -7.78
CA LEU A 244 18.22 -15.25 -8.56
C LEU A 244 17.56 -14.02 -9.18
N CYS A 245 18.38 -13.02 -9.51
CA CYS A 245 17.90 -11.83 -10.17
C CYS A 245 17.68 -12.12 -11.66
N ARG A 246 16.43 -12.01 -12.11
CA ARG A 246 16.04 -12.39 -13.48
C ARG A 246 15.16 -11.32 -14.13
N PRO A 247 15.08 -11.28 -15.45
CA PRO A 247 14.08 -10.50 -16.16
C PRO A 247 12.66 -10.89 -15.74
N GLY A 248 11.72 -9.96 -15.80
CA GLY A 248 10.29 -10.26 -15.70
C GLY A 248 9.82 -11.21 -16.81
N LYS A 249 8.74 -11.96 -16.54
CA LYS A 249 8.15 -12.95 -17.46
C LYS A 249 7.37 -12.30 -18.61
N GLY A 250 6.64 -11.24 -18.32
CA GLY A 250 5.84 -10.47 -19.30
C GLY A 250 6.47 -9.12 -19.66
N TYR A 251 6.97 -8.37 -18.68
CA TYR A 251 7.73 -7.14 -18.85
C TYR A 251 9.21 -7.40 -18.57
N THR A 252 9.96 -7.73 -19.62
CA THR A 252 11.34 -8.21 -19.54
C THR A 252 12.36 -7.17 -19.09
N GLU A 253 12.01 -5.88 -19.08
CA GLU A 253 12.86 -4.83 -18.51
C GLU A 253 12.78 -4.78 -16.97
N ALA A 254 11.74 -5.36 -16.37
CA ALA A 254 11.69 -5.53 -14.92
C ALA A 254 12.77 -6.51 -14.47
N ARG A 255 13.28 -6.30 -13.26
CA ARG A 255 14.22 -7.20 -12.61
C ARG A 255 13.63 -7.71 -11.31
N VAL A 256 13.47 -9.03 -11.22
CA VAL A 256 12.72 -9.68 -10.14
C VAL A 256 13.49 -10.86 -9.56
N CYS A 257 13.24 -11.15 -8.28
CA CYS A 257 13.79 -12.31 -7.61
C CYS A 257 12.90 -13.53 -7.83
N SER A 258 13.39 -14.48 -8.62
CA SER A 258 12.64 -15.69 -8.99
C SER A 258 13.47 -16.94 -8.80
N VAL A 259 12.82 -18.07 -8.47
CA VAL A 259 13.47 -19.39 -8.49
C VAL A 259 13.69 -19.86 -9.92
N LEU A 260 14.80 -20.56 -10.16
CA LEU A 260 14.94 -21.37 -11.37
C LEU A 260 13.89 -22.48 -11.31
N ARG A 261 12.81 -22.37 -12.09
CA ARG A 261 11.95 -23.53 -12.35
C ARG A 261 12.75 -24.47 -13.25
N ALA A 262 12.99 -25.70 -12.79
CA ALA A 262 13.40 -26.76 -13.70
C ALA A 262 12.30 -26.86 -14.78
N GLN A 263 12.71 -26.77 -16.04
CA GLN A 263 11.82 -26.99 -17.19
C GLN A 263 11.40 -28.46 -17.21
#